data_AF-A0A2A2GPL3-F1
#
_entry.id   AF-A0A2A2GPL3-F1
#
_cell.length_a   1.000
_cell.length_b   1.000
_cell.length_c   1.000
_cell.angle_alpha   90.00
_cell.angle_beta   90.00
_cell.angle_gamma   90.00
#
_symmetry.space_group_name_H-M   'P 1'
#
loop_
_entity.id
_entity.type
_entity.pdbx_description
1 polymer ?
#
loop_
_entity_poly.entity_id
_entity_poly.type
_entity_poly.pdbx_seq_one_letter_code
_entity_poly.pdbx_strand_id
1 'polypeptide(L)'
;MDGPAIAPAAPEATAGTPGPDTLDGTWNLVASQCGDPASEGRLTIQGNKFTFPTSDCTVGTSEVQTNYTSVSLGCSGAANRQLNISIRPGVMRMTEGSTTLTYYRCM
;
A
#
# COMPACT_ATOMS: atom_id res chain seq x y z
N MET A 1 27.18 32.20 -24.77
CA MET A 1 25.76 31.97 -24.47
C MET A 1 25.69 30.70 -23.66
N ASP A 2 25.70 30.85 -22.35
CA ASP A 2 25.52 29.76 -21.39
C ASP A 2 24.10 29.22 -21.56
N GLY A 3 24.00 28.00 -22.10
CA GLY A 3 22.74 27.28 -22.24
C GLY A 3 22.15 26.95 -20.86
N PRO A 4 20.83 26.81 -20.73
CA PRO A 4 20.20 26.54 -19.44
C PRO A 4 20.73 25.22 -18.87
N ALA A 5 21.19 25.24 -17.62
CA ALA A 5 21.50 24.03 -16.88
C ALA A 5 20.20 23.22 -16.70
N ILE A 6 20.04 22.18 -17.53
CA ILE A 6 18.94 21.22 -17.38
C ILE A 6 19.23 20.42 -16.11
N ALA A 7 18.41 20.65 -15.07
CA ALA A 7 18.42 19.81 -13.88
C ALA A 7 18.14 18.35 -14.31
N PRO A 8 18.82 17.34 -13.73
CA PRO A 8 18.53 15.95 -14.03
C PRO A 8 17.03 15.69 -13.82
N ALA A 9 16.40 14.98 -14.77
CA ALA A 9 15.04 14.50 -14.57
C ALA A 9 14.99 13.75 -13.24
N ALA A 10 14.01 14.10 -12.39
CA ALA A 10 13.74 13.34 -11.17
C ALA A 10 13.61 11.85 -11.57
N PRO A 11 14.21 10.92 -10.83
CA PRO A 11 14.15 9.51 -11.18
C PRO A 11 12.67 9.14 -11.34
N GLU A 12 12.31 8.73 -12.56
CA GLU A 12 11.03 8.08 -12.80
C GLU A 12 11.01 6.87 -11.88
N ALA A 13 10.06 6.85 -10.93
CA ALA A 13 9.84 5.68 -10.11
C ALA A 13 9.53 4.53 -11.07
N THR A 14 10.55 3.72 -11.38
CA THR A 14 10.38 2.46 -12.06
C THR A 14 9.49 1.65 -11.14
N ALA A 15 8.19 1.69 -11.42
CA ALA A 15 7.25 0.70 -10.95
C ALA A 15 7.67 -0.61 -11.63
N GLY A 16 8.72 -1.23 -11.10
CA GLY A 16 9.13 -2.56 -11.48
C GLY A 16 7.90 -3.44 -11.39
N THR A 17 7.69 -4.28 -12.41
CA THR A 17 6.56 -5.21 -12.48
C THR A 17 6.31 -5.78 -11.09
N PRO A 18 5.11 -5.56 -10.51
CA PRO A 18 4.87 -5.97 -9.15
C PRO A 18 5.05 -7.48 -9.04
N GLY A 19 6.15 -7.90 -8.41
CA GLY A 19 6.42 -9.29 -8.10
C GLY A 19 5.37 -9.86 -7.15
N PRO A 20 5.28 -11.20 -7.00
CA PRO A 20 4.31 -11.84 -6.11
C PRO A 20 4.41 -11.38 -4.65
N ASP A 21 5.58 -10.86 -4.25
CA ASP A 21 5.89 -10.31 -2.92
C ASP A 21 5.68 -8.79 -2.81
N THR A 22 5.14 -8.16 -3.84
CA THR A 22 4.84 -6.72 -3.81
C THR A 22 3.46 -6.45 -3.24
N LEU A 23 3.36 -5.35 -2.49
CA LEU A 23 2.09 -4.88 -1.91
C LEU A 23 1.11 -4.41 -2.98
N ASP A 24 1.60 -4.06 -4.18
CA ASP A 24 0.77 -3.56 -5.27
C ASP A 24 -0.24 -4.62 -5.73
N GLY A 25 -1.51 -4.23 -5.84
CA GLY A 25 -2.61 -5.11 -6.20
C GLY A 25 -3.89 -4.83 -5.44
N THR A 26 -4.90 -5.67 -5.71
CA THR A 26 -6.16 -5.66 -4.96
C THR A 26 -6.15 -6.74 -3.90
N TRP A 27 -6.61 -6.37 -2.70
CA TRP A 27 -6.61 -7.19 -1.50
C TRP A 27 -8.00 -7.15 -0.86
N ASN A 28 -8.37 -8.19 -0.14
CA ASN A 28 -9.63 -8.22 0.62
C ASN A 28 -9.47 -8.98 1.93
N LEU A 29 -10.09 -8.51 3.02
CA LEU A 29 -10.21 -9.26 4.28
C LEU A 29 -10.90 -10.62 4.11
N VAL A 30 -11.82 -10.71 3.14
CA VAL A 30 -12.55 -11.93 2.84
C VAL A 30 -12.21 -12.37 1.42
N ALA A 31 -11.44 -13.47 1.30
CA ALA A 31 -11.01 -14.00 0.00
C ALA A 31 -12.19 -14.26 -0.96
N SER A 32 -13.33 -14.74 -0.44
CA SER A 32 -14.54 -14.99 -1.22
C SER A 32 -15.23 -13.73 -1.75
N GLN A 33 -14.87 -12.55 -1.23
CA GLN A 33 -15.36 -11.24 -1.69
C GLN A 33 -14.36 -10.55 -2.62
N CYS A 34 -13.31 -11.24 -3.06
CA CYS A 34 -12.42 -10.71 -4.07
C CYS A 34 -13.18 -10.44 -5.38
N GLY A 35 -13.13 -9.20 -5.86
CA GLY A 35 -13.89 -8.70 -7.01
C GLY A 35 -15.20 -7.99 -6.64
N ASP A 36 -15.63 -8.07 -5.38
CA ASP A 36 -16.80 -7.32 -4.93
C ASP A 36 -16.43 -5.85 -4.63
N PRO A 37 -17.03 -4.88 -5.35
CA PRO A 37 -16.71 -3.47 -5.18
C PRO A 37 -17.33 -2.86 -3.92
N ALA A 38 -18.34 -3.52 -3.33
CA ALA A 38 -19.03 -3.09 -2.12
C ALA A 38 -18.42 -3.69 -0.84
N SER A 39 -17.42 -4.56 -0.97
CA SER A 39 -16.75 -5.17 0.17
C SER A 39 -16.07 -4.13 1.05
N GLU A 40 -16.51 -4.06 2.31
CA GLU A 40 -15.94 -3.18 3.35
C GLU A 40 -14.49 -3.54 3.69
N GLY A 41 -14.07 -4.76 3.35
CA GLY A 41 -12.71 -5.26 3.54
C GLY A 41 -11.78 -5.08 2.35
N ARG A 42 -12.22 -4.43 1.26
CA ARG A 42 -11.40 -4.24 0.06
C ARG A 42 -10.30 -3.21 0.29
N LEU A 43 -9.10 -3.51 -0.19
CA LEU A 43 -7.96 -2.60 -0.17
C LEU A 43 -7.27 -2.66 -1.54
N THR A 44 -7.12 -1.53 -2.20
CA THR A 44 -6.33 -1.44 -3.44
C THR A 44 -5.07 -0.67 -3.15
N ILE A 45 -3.91 -1.26 -3.43
CA ILE A 45 -2.61 -0.62 -3.26
C ILE A 45 -2.01 -0.42 -4.65
N GLN A 46 -1.64 0.82 -4.94
CA GLN A 46 -0.95 1.20 -6.17
C GLN A 46 0.26 2.06 -5.83
N GLY A 47 1.45 1.48 -5.89
CA GLY A 47 2.70 2.11 -5.46
C GLY A 47 2.63 2.56 -4.00
N ASN A 48 2.55 3.88 -3.78
CA ASN A 48 2.44 4.49 -2.45
C ASN A 48 1.00 4.87 -2.06
N LYS A 49 -0.01 4.55 -2.87
CA LYS A 49 -1.41 4.89 -2.59
C LYS A 49 -2.18 3.68 -2.09
N PHE A 50 -2.82 3.84 -0.95
CA PHE A 50 -3.67 2.86 -0.27
C PHE A 50 -5.12 3.35 -0.36
N THR A 51 -5.94 2.65 -1.14
CA THR A 51 -7.34 2.98 -1.34
C THR A 51 -8.20 1.99 -0.56
N PHE A 52 -8.71 2.45 0.59
CA PHE A 52 -9.72 1.74 1.36
C PHE A 52 -11.12 2.12 0.86
N PRO A 53 -12.18 1.38 1.23
CA PRO A 53 -13.54 1.65 0.73
C PRO A 53 -14.08 2.98 1.26
N THR A 54 -13.65 3.38 2.46
CA THR A 54 -14.12 4.58 3.15
C THR A 54 -13.12 5.74 3.09
N SER A 55 -11.89 5.51 2.65
CA SER A 55 -10.81 6.51 2.72
C SER A 55 -9.68 6.21 1.74
N ASP A 56 -9.14 7.26 1.14
CA ASP A 56 -7.86 7.20 0.43
C ASP A 56 -6.73 7.68 1.33
N CYS A 57 -5.64 6.92 1.30
CA CYS A 57 -4.46 7.18 2.09
C CYS A 57 -3.21 7.06 1.22
N THR A 58 -2.20 7.86 1.52
CA THR A 58 -0.91 7.83 0.83
C THR A 58 0.18 7.54 1.84
N VAL A 59 1.14 6.70 1.47
CA VAL A 59 2.32 6.43 2.28
C VAL A 59 3.14 7.71 2.41
N GLY A 60 3.28 8.21 3.63
CA GLY A 60 4.17 9.32 3.97
C GLY A 60 5.58 8.81 4.28
N THR A 61 5.68 7.87 5.22
CA THR A 61 6.96 7.22 5.57
C THR A 61 6.80 5.71 5.62
N SER A 62 7.84 4.99 5.22
CA SER A 62 7.90 3.53 5.30
C SER A 62 9.25 3.09 5.82
N GLU A 63 9.25 2.23 6.83
CA GLU A 63 10.44 1.70 7.46
C GLU A 63 10.39 0.17 7.42
N VAL A 64 11.39 -0.44 6.80
CA VAL A 64 11.49 -1.90 6.72
C VAL A 64 12.11 -2.42 8.01
N GLN A 65 11.36 -3.22 8.74
CA GLN A 65 11.79 -3.94 9.92
C GLN A 65 12.12 -5.40 9.56
N THR A 66 12.78 -6.12 10.46
CA THR A 66 13.21 -7.51 10.22
C THR A 66 12.05 -8.46 9.88
N ASN A 67 10.83 -8.20 10.37
CA ASN A 67 9.67 -9.10 10.22
C ASN A 67 8.43 -8.44 9.59
N TYR A 68 8.45 -7.13 9.36
CA TYR A 68 7.33 -6.35 8.83
C TYR A 68 7.83 -5.03 8.26
N THR A 69 6.98 -4.30 7.56
CA THR A 69 7.22 -2.92 7.13
C THR A 69 6.29 -2.01 7.91
N SER A 70 6.83 -1.09 8.71
CA SER A 70 6.05 -0.05 9.36
C SER A 70 5.79 1.07 8.35
N VAL A 71 4.54 1.37 8.09
CA VAL A 71 4.10 2.33 7.10
C VAL A 71 3.22 3.36 7.79
N SER A 72 3.61 4.63 7.69
CA SER A 72 2.78 5.75 8.12
C SER A 72 1.99 6.24 6.92
N LEU A 73 0.67 6.08 6.99
CA LEU A 73 -0.27 6.55 5.99
C LEU A 73 -0.81 7.93 6.39
N GLY A 74 -0.71 8.89 5.48
CA GLY A 74 -1.47 10.13 5.53
C GLY A 74 -2.78 9.98 4.76
N CYS A 75 -3.91 10.03 5.46
CA CYS A 75 -5.23 9.90 4.85
C CYS A 75 -5.87 11.27 4.67
N SER A 76 -6.47 11.52 3.50
CA SER A 76 -7.10 12.80 3.22
C SER A 76 -8.41 12.92 4.03
N GLY A 77 -8.47 13.89 4.95
CA GLY A 77 -9.65 14.07 5.82
C GLY A 77 -9.75 13.11 7.01
N ALA A 78 -8.70 12.35 7.32
CA ALA A 78 -8.63 11.50 8.51
C ALA A 78 -7.26 11.62 9.20
N ALA A 79 -7.17 11.12 10.43
CA ALA A 79 -5.89 11.06 11.15
C ALA A 79 -4.90 10.16 10.41
N ASN A 80 -3.61 10.48 10.54
CA ASN A 80 -2.54 9.61 10.03
C ASN A 80 -2.64 8.24 10.70
N ARG A 81 -2.51 7.18 9.91
CA ARG A 81 -2.62 5.79 10.37
C ARG A 81 -1.26 5.14 10.32
N GLN A 82 -0.87 4.45 11.40
CA GLN A 82 0.37 3.69 11.41
C GLN A 82 0.07 2.19 11.29
N LEU A 83 0.64 1.60 10.25
CA LEU A 83 0.37 0.22 9.85
C LEU A 83 1.65 -0.60 9.85
N ASN A 84 1.64 -1.75 10.48
CA ASN A 84 2.69 -2.75 10.36
C ASN A 84 2.25 -3.82 9.37
N ILE A 85 2.90 -3.86 8.22
CA ILE A 85 2.52 -4.73 7.10
C ILE A 85 3.54 -5.84 6.94
N SER A 86 3.09 -7.10 7.03
CA SER A 86 3.87 -8.28 6.68
C SER A 86 3.22 -8.95 5.49
N ILE A 87 3.90 -8.91 4.33
CA ILE A 87 3.45 -9.62 3.13
C ILE A 87 4.04 -11.03 3.08
N ARG A 88 3.21 -11.99 2.69
CA ARG A 88 3.58 -13.34 2.28
C ARG A 88 2.93 -13.62 0.92
N PRO A 89 3.38 -14.64 0.17
CA PRO A 89 2.78 -14.99 -1.10
C PRO A 89 1.26 -15.18 -0.98
N GLY A 90 0.49 -14.29 -1.60
CA GLY A 90 -0.99 -14.31 -1.61
C GLY A 90 -1.70 -13.81 -0.34
N VAL A 91 -0.98 -13.48 0.73
CA VAL A 91 -1.57 -13.04 2.01
C VAL A 91 -0.79 -11.88 2.60
N MET A 92 -1.49 -10.82 2.99
CA MET A 92 -0.92 -9.67 3.68
C MET A 92 -1.51 -9.57 5.08
N ARG A 93 -0.65 -9.58 6.10
CA ARG A 93 -1.05 -9.23 7.46
C ARG A 93 -0.78 -7.75 7.67
N MET A 94 -1.83 -7.00 8.00
CA MET A 94 -1.77 -5.59 8.28
C MET A 94 -2.19 -5.39 9.74
N THR A 95 -1.32 -4.82 10.55
CA THR A 95 -1.61 -4.52 11.96
C THR A 95 -1.69 -3.02 12.16
N GLU A 96 -2.80 -2.54 12.66
CA GLU A 96 -3.03 -1.15 13.02
C GLU A 96 -3.24 -1.04 14.53
N GLY A 97 -2.29 -0.41 15.22
CA GLY A 97 -2.30 -0.36 16.68
C GLY A 97 -2.32 -1.78 17.28
N SER A 98 -3.46 -2.17 17.87
CA SER A 98 -3.67 -3.51 18.45
C SER A 98 -4.48 -4.46 17.54
N THR A 99 -4.98 -3.98 16.40
CA THR A 99 -5.84 -4.75 15.51
C THR A 99 -5.02 -5.35 14.38
N THR A 100 -4.94 -6.68 14.30
CA THR A 100 -4.33 -7.36 13.15
C THR A 100 -5.39 -7.88 12.20
N LEU A 101 -5.33 -7.41 10.97
CA LEU A 101 -6.16 -7.80 9.85
C LEU A 101 -5.36 -8.69 8.88
N THR A 102 -6.01 -9.70 8.32
CA THR A 102 -5.42 -10.56 7.31
C THR A 102 -6.15 -10.35 6.00
N TYR A 103 -5.45 -9.78 5.04
CA TYR A 103 -5.91 -9.56 3.69
C TYR A 103 -5.41 -10.67 2.77
N TYR A 104 -6.27 -11.11 1.88
CA TYR A 104 -5.99 -12.08 0.83
C TYR A 104 -5.85 -11.35 -0.50
N ARG A 105 -4.83 -11.71 -1.28
CA ARG A 105 -4.63 -11.12 -2.60
C ARG A 105 -5.75 -11.59 -3.51
N CYS A 106 -6.43 -10.63 -4.14
CA CYS A 106 -7.41 -10.93 -5.18
C CYS A 106 -6.64 -11.18 -6.47
N MET A 107 -6.68 -12.42 -6.94
CA MET A 107 -6.09 -12.86 -8.21
C MET A 107 -7.14 -12.83 -9.32
#